data_AF-M2QEV3-F1
#
_entry.id   AF-M2QEV3-F1
#
_cell.length_a   1.000
_cell.length_b   1.000
_cell.length_c   1.000
_cell.angle_alpha   90.00
_cell.angle_beta   90.00
_cell.angle_gamma   90.00
#
_symmetry.space_group_name_H-M   'P 1'
#
loop_
_entity.id
_entity.type
_entity.pdbx_description
1 polymer ?
#
loop_
_entity_poly.entity_id
_entity_poly.type
_entity_poly.pdbx_seq_one_letter_code
_entity_poly.pdbx_strand_id
1 'polypeptide(L)'
;MMKHWTTNEAIASQGGVWRDFVYGLFGLYAWELVISMDFDWAYMTRKRAFRWPLVFYFSNRYLMLGTFVGVVLWTNLTNPVDCLALYTSVQVFANLSLGLSGINLSLRTMAVWNMSRYVIAPLVLMIIGQLTLLLVSAIPLSVEYAEHDGCITYGDNVVILTAIVYTMCENFIILVLTAWGLVSQLGRLGSSQIATIIFTDGLIFFLIAFTVEAVAVVFILLDLNPVMQTMANILPTTISSVVACRAVRRLANYTQGEAEALGASRGTPGRTGQRGTMALMNDDARLNVLVHCETHVQTHVLPPEPAVLKYDLGESPTKRSLLSDLEANEVIEIKRPDF
;
A
#
# COMPACT_ATOMS: atom_id res chain seq x y z
N MET A 1 -10.72 -33.29 -23.52
CA MET A 1 -11.77 -33.65 -22.54
C MET A 1 -12.04 -32.44 -21.64
N MET A 2 -12.97 -31.56 -22.01
CA MET A 2 -13.37 -30.38 -21.19
C MET A 2 -14.90 -30.11 -21.29
N LYS A 3 -15.69 -31.11 -21.68
CA LYS A 3 -17.10 -30.93 -22.08
C LYS A 3 -18.09 -30.80 -20.91
N HIS A 4 -17.67 -31.04 -19.67
CA HIS A 4 -18.58 -31.04 -18.50
C HIS A 4 -18.82 -29.64 -17.90
N TRP A 5 -17.90 -28.68 -18.09
CA TRP A 5 -17.96 -27.36 -17.44
C TRP A 5 -18.91 -26.36 -18.12
N THR A 6 -19.30 -26.64 -19.37
CA THR A 6 -20.17 -25.79 -20.19
C THR A 6 -21.60 -26.31 -20.31
N THR A 7 -21.96 -27.37 -19.59
CA THR A 7 -23.33 -27.90 -19.59
C THR A 7 -24.25 -26.95 -18.80
N ASN A 8 -25.47 -26.69 -19.28
CA ASN A 8 -26.42 -25.77 -18.64
C ASN A 8 -26.70 -26.10 -17.16
N GLU A 9 -26.72 -27.39 -16.80
CA GLU A 9 -26.86 -27.83 -15.41
C GLU A 9 -25.67 -27.41 -14.53
N ALA A 10 -24.45 -27.45 -15.07
CA ALA A 10 -23.24 -27.00 -14.38
C ALA A 10 -23.25 -25.47 -14.19
N ILE A 11 -23.69 -24.71 -15.21
CA ILE A 11 -23.82 -23.25 -15.15
C ILE A 11 -24.84 -22.84 -14.07
N ALA A 12 -26.02 -23.48 -14.05
CA ALA A 12 -27.07 -23.17 -13.08
C ALA A 12 -26.63 -23.43 -11.62
N SER A 13 -25.97 -24.56 -11.38
CA SER A 13 -25.39 -24.89 -10.07
C SER A 13 -24.31 -23.87 -9.66
N GLN A 14 -23.44 -23.50 -10.60
CA GLN A 14 -22.40 -22.49 -10.38
C GLN A 14 -22.97 -21.09 -10.11
N GLY A 15 -24.13 -20.74 -10.67
CA GLY A 15 -24.79 -19.46 -10.40
C GLY A 15 -25.24 -19.32 -8.93
N GLY A 16 -25.69 -20.41 -8.31
CA GLY A 16 -25.96 -20.45 -6.86
C GLY A 16 -24.70 -20.22 -6.04
N VAL A 17 -23.64 -20.97 -6.34
CA VAL A 17 -22.34 -20.85 -5.66
C VAL A 17 -21.74 -19.45 -5.83
N TRP A 18 -21.84 -18.85 -7.02
CA TRP A 18 -21.37 -17.49 -7.28
C TRP A 18 -22.08 -16.46 -6.42
N ARG A 19 -23.40 -16.56 -6.30
CA ARG A 19 -24.20 -15.65 -5.47
C ARG A 19 -23.78 -15.74 -4.00
N ASP A 20 -23.68 -16.94 -3.44
CA ASP A 20 -23.23 -17.14 -2.05
C ASP A 20 -21.81 -16.62 -1.84
N PHE A 21 -20.93 -16.83 -2.82
CA PHE A 21 -19.57 -16.31 -2.83
C PHE A 21 -19.52 -14.78 -2.80
N VAL A 22 -20.34 -14.10 -3.61
CA VAL A 22 -20.44 -12.63 -3.62
C VAL A 22 -20.91 -12.11 -2.27
N TYR A 23 -21.92 -12.74 -1.64
CA TYR A 23 -22.38 -12.33 -0.30
C TYR A 23 -21.29 -12.51 0.75
N GLY A 24 -20.52 -13.60 0.68
CA GLY A 24 -19.37 -13.81 1.55
C GLY A 24 -18.30 -12.72 1.37
N LEU A 25 -17.97 -12.36 0.12
CA LEU A 25 -17.03 -11.28 -0.18
C LEU A 25 -17.55 -9.91 0.26
N PHE A 26 -18.84 -9.63 0.07
CA PHE A 26 -19.46 -8.40 0.54
C PHE A 26 -19.40 -8.29 2.06
N GLY A 27 -19.70 -9.38 2.78
CA GLY A 27 -19.57 -9.43 4.24
C GLY A 27 -18.13 -9.20 4.71
N LEU A 28 -17.15 -9.81 4.05
CA LEU A 28 -15.72 -9.60 4.33
C LEU A 28 -15.29 -8.15 4.06
N TYR A 29 -15.76 -7.57 2.97
CA TYR A 29 -15.45 -6.17 2.63
C TYR A 29 -16.13 -5.20 3.60
N ALA A 30 -17.39 -5.44 3.96
CA ALA A 30 -18.12 -4.66 4.95
C ALA A 30 -17.45 -4.74 6.33
N TRP A 31 -16.98 -5.93 6.72
CA TRP A 31 -16.15 -6.10 7.92
C TRP A 31 -14.89 -5.23 7.86
N GLU A 32 -14.16 -5.26 6.75
CA GLU A 32 -12.98 -4.41 6.54
C GLU A 32 -13.33 -2.92 6.65
N LEU A 33 -14.50 -2.50 6.16
CA LEU A 33 -14.97 -1.12 6.27
C LEU A 33 -15.22 -0.71 7.72
N VAL A 34 -15.90 -1.56 8.49
CA VAL A 34 -16.24 -1.29 9.89
C VAL A 34 -14.99 -1.14 10.75
N ILE A 35 -14.04 -2.08 10.67
CA ILE A 35 -12.82 -2.03 11.49
C ILE A 35 -11.91 -0.85 11.17
N SER A 36 -12.12 -0.21 10.02
CA SER A 36 -11.29 0.89 9.54
C SER A 36 -12.03 2.22 9.49
N MET A 37 -13.24 2.25 10.04
CA MET A 37 -14.11 3.43 10.07
C MET A 37 -13.55 4.53 10.97
N ASP A 38 -12.87 4.18 12.07
CA ASP A 38 -12.25 5.16 12.96
C ASP A 38 -11.21 6.04 12.23
N PHE A 39 -10.46 5.43 11.31
CA PHE A 39 -9.49 6.12 10.48
C PHE A 39 -10.20 7.13 9.56
N ASP A 40 -11.24 6.69 8.84
CA ASP A 40 -11.98 7.55 7.91
C ASP A 40 -12.70 8.70 8.63
N TRP A 41 -13.31 8.37 9.77
CA TRP A 41 -14.03 9.34 10.59
C TRP A 41 -13.11 10.46 11.08
N ALA A 42 -11.85 10.13 11.40
CA ALA A 42 -10.86 11.13 11.81
C ALA A 42 -10.52 12.14 10.69
N TYR A 43 -10.58 11.75 9.41
CA TYR A 43 -10.42 12.68 8.29
C TYR A 43 -11.69 13.46 8.00
N MET A 44 -12.86 12.82 8.11
CA MET A 44 -14.15 13.48 7.89
C MET A 44 -14.45 14.55 8.95
N THR A 45 -14.06 14.30 10.21
CA THR A 45 -14.14 15.27 11.32
C THR A 45 -13.03 16.32 11.31
N ARG A 46 -12.20 16.36 10.25
CA ARG A 46 -11.02 17.26 10.12
C ARG A 46 -10.04 17.20 11.29
N LYS A 47 -10.04 16.13 12.08
CA LYS A 47 -9.02 15.90 13.11
C LYS A 47 -7.64 15.64 12.48
N ARG A 48 -7.61 15.32 11.18
CA ARG A 48 -6.39 15.02 10.42
C ARG A 48 -6.32 15.87 9.14
N ALA A 49 -5.12 16.35 8.81
CA ALA A 49 -4.89 17.11 7.58
C ALA A 49 -5.02 16.21 6.35
N PHE A 50 -5.79 16.67 5.35
CA PHE A 50 -5.98 15.96 4.10
C PHE A 50 -4.73 16.07 3.22
N ARG A 51 -4.22 14.94 2.74
CA ARG A 51 -3.11 14.89 1.77
C ARG A 51 -3.64 14.36 0.44
N TRP A 52 -3.19 14.91 -0.67
CA TRP A 52 -3.69 14.57 -2.00
C TRP A 52 -3.71 13.05 -2.33
N PRO A 53 -2.70 12.23 -1.94
CA PRO A 53 -2.77 10.78 -2.15
C PRO A 53 -3.97 10.07 -1.49
N LEU A 54 -4.56 10.63 -0.44
CA LEU A 54 -5.74 10.05 0.20
C LEU A 54 -7.00 10.12 -0.68
N VAL A 55 -7.02 10.97 -1.72
CA VAL A 55 -8.13 10.99 -2.69
C VAL A 55 -8.28 9.61 -3.33
N PHE A 56 -7.19 9.03 -3.83
CA PHE A 56 -7.22 7.71 -4.47
C PHE A 56 -7.58 6.59 -3.49
N TYR A 57 -7.21 6.74 -2.21
CA TYR A 57 -7.62 5.83 -1.16
C TYR A 57 -9.12 5.82 -0.94
N PHE A 58 -9.73 7.00 -0.71
CA PHE A 58 -11.18 7.10 -0.49
C PHE A 58 -11.97 6.72 -1.74
N SER A 59 -11.55 7.17 -2.91
CA SER A 59 -12.21 6.82 -4.17
C SER A 59 -12.19 5.31 -4.40
N ASN A 60 -11.04 4.64 -4.25
CA ASN A 60 -10.94 3.18 -4.37
C ASN A 60 -11.93 2.48 -3.42
N ARG A 61 -11.93 2.91 -2.16
CA ARG A 61 -12.72 2.31 -1.09
C ARG A 61 -14.23 2.43 -1.32
N TYR A 62 -14.71 3.61 -1.72
CA TYR A 62 -16.14 3.82 -1.94
C TYR A 62 -16.63 3.27 -3.28
N LEU A 63 -15.78 3.26 -4.31
CA LEU A 63 -16.12 2.63 -5.59
C LEU A 63 -16.25 1.11 -5.44
N MET A 64 -15.36 0.46 -4.68
CA MET A 64 -15.50 -0.96 -4.38
C MET A 64 -16.79 -1.27 -3.61
N LEU A 65 -17.17 -0.43 -2.65
CA LEU A 65 -18.46 -0.57 -1.97
C LEU A 65 -19.62 -0.44 -2.97
N GLY A 66 -19.56 0.53 -3.88
CA GLY A 66 -20.53 0.69 -4.97
C GLY A 66 -20.64 -0.54 -5.87
N THR A 67 -19.50 -1.16 -6.21
CA THR A 67 -19.45 -2.43 -6.94
C THR A 67 -20.23 -3.51 -6.23
N PHE A 68 -19.97 -3.74 -4.94
CA PHE A 68 -20.68 -4.78 -4.18
C PHE A 68 -22.19 -4.50 -4.07
N VAL A 69 -22.58 -3.25 -3.81
CA VAL A 69 -24.00 -2.87 -3.79
C VAL A 69 -24.64 -3.19 -5.14
N GLY A 70 -24.00 -2.84 -6.25
CA GLY A 70 -24.53 -3.12 -7.59
C GLY A 70 -24.59 -4.62 -7.93
N VAL A 71 -23.60 -5.42 -7.51
CA VAL A 71 -23.65 -6.89 -7.71
C VAL A 71 -24.73 -7.54 -6.83
N VAL A 72 -24.94 -7.06 -5.60
CA VAL A 72 -26.05 -7.52 -4.76
C VAL A 72 -27.39 -7.14 -5.39
N LEU A 73 -27.54 -5.94 -5.93
CA LEU A 73 -28.75 -5.57 -6.68
C LEU A 73 -28.97 -6.50 -7.88
N TRP A 74 -27.91 -6.76 -8.66
CA TRP A 74 -27.94 -7.67 -9.80
C TRP A 74 -28.46 -9.06 -9.43
N THR A 75 -27.96 -9.64 -8.33
CA THR A 75 -28.36 -10.99 -7.89
C THR A 75 -29.78 -11.10 -7.33
N ASN A 76 -30.42 -9.97 -6.95
CA ASN A 76 -31.76 -9.93 -6.37
C ASN A 76 -32.81 -9.31 -7.32
N LEU A 77 -32.48 -9.17 -8.60
CA LEU A 77 -33.41 -8.64 -9.58
C LEU A 77 -34.60 -9.57 -9.78
N THR A 78 -35.77 -9.07 -9.39
CA THR A 78 -37.08 -9.73 -9.58
C THR A 78 -38.00 -8.95 -10.52
N ASN A 79 -37.63 -7.71 -10.85
CA ASN A 79 -38.39 -6.80 -11.71
C ASN A 79 -37.57 -6.43 -12.94
N PRO A 80 -38.22 -6.09 -14.08
CA PRO A 80 -37.52 -5.63 -15.27
C PRO A 80 -36.81 -4.29 -14.98
N VAL A 81 -35.51 -4.25 -15.24
CA VAL A 81 -34.66 -3.05 -15.14
C VAL A 81 -33.77 -2.94 -16.38
N ASP A 82 -33.17 -1.77 -16.58
CA ASP A 82 -32.16 -1.58 -17.61
C ASP A 82 -30.88 -2.36 -17.27
N CYS A 83 -30.82 -3.63 -17.70
CA CYS A 83 -29.67 -4.53 -17.51
C CYS A 83 -28.35 -3.92 -17.96
N LEU A 84 -28.36 -3.20 -19.07
CA LEU A 84 -27.18 -2.54 -19.61
C LEU A 84 -26.64 -1.49 -18.64
N ALA A 85 -27.50 -0.61 -18.13
CA ALA A 85 -27.08 0.45 -17.20
C ALA A 85 -26.54 -0.13 -15.89
N LEU A 86 -27.22 -1.13 -15.33
CA LEU A 86 -26.77 -1.77 -14.10
C LEU A 86 -25.43 -2.49 -14.30
N TYR A 87 -25.30 -3.30 -15.35
CA TYR A 87 -24.06 -4.02 -15.64
C TYR A 87 -22.89 -3.06 -15.87
N THR A 88 -23.07 -2.07 -16.74
CA THR A 88 -22.02 -1.08 -17.05
C THR A 88 -21.62 -0.30 -15.81
N SER A 89 -22.57 0.09 -14.95
CA SER A 89 -22.25 0.80 -13.71
C SER A 89 -21.38 -0.04 -12.76
N VAL A 90 -21.73 -1.32 -12.57
CA VAL A 90 -20.98 -2.27 -11.75
C VAL A 90 -19.58 -2.47 -12.30
N GLN A 91 -19.46 -2.68 -13.61
CA GLN A 91 -18.17 -2.88 -14.26
C GLN A 91 -17.29 -1.64 -14.17
N VAL A 92 -17.83 -0.45 -14.42
CA VAL A 92 -17.07 0.80 -14.31
C VAL A 92 -16.56 1.00 -12.89
N PHE A 93 -17.38 0.76 -11.86
CA PHE A 93 -16.94 0.88 -10.47
C PHE A 93 -15.89 -0.17 -10.09
N ALA A 94 -16.05 -1.43 -10.53
CA ALA A 94 -15.08 -2.49 -10.27
C ALA A 94 -13.72 -2.17 -10.89
N ASN A 95 -13.71 -1.86 -12.19
CA ASN A 95 -12.50 -1.55 -12.96
C ASN A 95 -11.82 -0.27 -12.47
N LEU A 96 -12.58 0.76 -12.12
CA LEU A 96 -12.02 1.99 -11.56
C LEU A 96 -11.43 1.76 -10.17
N SER A 97 -12.08 0.94 -9.33
CA SER A 97 -11.50 0.54 -8.04
C SER A 97 -10.19 -0.23 -8.21
N LEU A 98 -10.12 -1.18 -9.15
CA LEU A 98 -8.90 -1.92 -9.47
C LEU A 98 -7.76 -0.98 -9.91
N GLY A 99 -8.03 -0.04 -10.83
CA GLY A 99 -7.05 0.94 -11.27
C GLY A 99 -6.58 1.88 -10.13
N LEU A 100 -7.51 2.34 -9.28
CA LEU A 100 -7.16 3.18 -8.12
C LEU A 100 -6.36 2.39 -7.07
N SER A 101 -6.62 1.10 -6.92
CA SER A 101 -5.79 0.20 -6.12
C SER A 101 -4.36 0.14 -6.66
N GLY A 102 -4.20 -0.01 -7.98
CA GLY A 102 -2.90 0.06 -8.66
C GLY A 102 -2.17 1.38 -8.42
N ILE A 103 -2.86 2.52 -8.54
CA ILE A 103 -2.32 3.85 -8.24
C ILE A 103 -1.81 3.94 -6.79
N ASN A 104 -2.59 3.44 -5.82
CA ASN A 104 -2.19 3.45 -4.41
C ASN A 104 -0.90 2.64 -4.15
N LEU A 105 -0.71 1.53 -4.87
CA LEU A 105 0.51 0.74 -4.82
C LEU A 105 1.68 1.47 -5.50
N SER A 106 1.45 2.00 -6.70
CA SER A 106 2.46 2.76 -7.46
C SER A 106 2.99 3.99 -6.72
N LEU A 107 2.12 4.73 -6.02
CA LEU A 107 2.52 5.90 -5.23
C LEU A 107 3.57 5.55 -4.15
N ARG A 108 3.49 4.35 -3.58
CA ARG A 108 4.49 3.88 -2.61
C ARG A 108 5.82 3.58 -3.28
N THR A 109 5.78 2.93 -4.44
CA THR A 109 6.99 2.65 -5.22
C THR A 109 7.68 3.95 -5.60
N MET A 110 6.92 4.97 -6.02
CA MET A 110 7.46 6.31 -6.29
C MET A 110 8.15 6.92 -5.05
N ALA A 111 7.59 6.71 -3.85
CA ALA A 111 8.20 7.18 -2.60
C ALA A 111 9.49 6.43 -2.25
N VAL A 112 9.55 5.10 -2.45
CA VAL A 112 10.77 4.29 -2.24
C VAL A 112 11.93 4.81 -3.11
N TRP A 113 11.64 5.22 -4.34
CA TRP A 113 12.63 5.76 -5.27
C TRP A 113 12.88 7.27 -5.13
N ASN A 114 12.55 7.84 -3.96
CA ASN A 114 12.68 9.26 -3.64
C ASN A 114 12.17 10.19 -4.75
N MET A 115 11.04 9.82 -5.37
CA MET A 115 10.43 10.58 -6.47
C MET A 115 11.40 10.88 -7.64
N SER A 116 12.31 9.98 -7.94
CA SER A 116 13.19 10.13 -9.11
C SER A 116 12.39 10.12 -10.42
N ARG A 117 12.61 11.14 -11.26
CA ARG A 117 11.83 11.33 -12.51
C ARG A 117 11.95 10.14 -13.46
N TYR A 118 13.07 9.42 -13.43
CA TYR A 118 13.31 8.22 -14.23
C TYR A 118 12.36 7.06 -13.91
N VAL A 119 11.88 6.96 -12.67
CA VAL A 119 10.92 5.92 -12.26
C VAL A 119 9.48 6.43 -12.35
N ILE A 120 9.24 7.70 -11.99
CA ILE A 120 7.89 8.27 -12.04
C ILE A 120 7.34 8.29 -13.46
N ALA A 121 8.11 8.79 -14.43
CA ALA A 121 7.62 8.96 -15.80
C ALA A 121 7.06 7.65 -16.42
N PRO A 122 7.79 6.51 -16.39
CA PRO A 122 7.25 5.26 -16.88
C PRO A 122 6.08 4.73 -16.02
N LEU A 123 6.12 4.88 -14.69
CA LEU A 123 5.00 4.45 -13.83
C LEU A 123 3.71 5.22 -14.14
N VAL A 124 3.79 6.54 -14.33
CA VAL A 124 2.62 7.35 -14.66
C VAL A 124 2.05 6.97 -16.03
N LEU A 125 2.92 6.68 -17.00
CA LEU A 125 2.48 6.19 -18.32
C LEU A 125 1.75 4.85 -18.20
N MET A 126 2.27 3.93 -17.38
CA MET A 126 1.63 2.64 -17.13
C MET A 126 0.27 2.79 -16.46
N ILE A 127 0.17 3.63 -15.43
CA ILE A 127 -1.09 3.93 -14.73
C ILE A 127 -2.15 4.46 -15.71
N ILE A 128 -1.78 5.38 -16.60
CA ILE A 128 -2.71 5.93 -17.59
C ILE A 128 -3.14 4.84 -18.57
N GLY A 129 -2.20 4.01 -19.02
CA GLY A 129 -2.47 2.84 -19.87
C GLY A 129 -3.46 1.87 -19.21
N GLN A 130 -3.23 1.54 -17.94
CA GLN A 130 -4.08 0.66 -17.15
C GLN A 130 -5.50 1.21 -17.05
N LEU A 131 -5.62 2.46 -16.61
CA LEU A 131 -6.92 3.10 -16.40
C LEU A 131 -7.71 3.17 -17.71
N THR A 132 -7.03 3.45 -18.82
CA THR A 132 -7.66 3.48 -20.14
C THR A 132 -8.16 2.10 -20.55
N LEU A 133 -7.33 1.06 -20.42
CA LEU A 133 -7.72 -0.31 -20.79
C LEU A 133 -8.87 -0.82 -19.92
N LEU A 134 -8.83 -0.55 -18.61
CA LEU A 134 -9.87 -0.94 -17.65
C LEU A 134 -11.21 -0.22 -17.90
N LEU A 135 -11.18 1.04 -18.33
CA LEU A 135 -12.41 1.78 -18.68
C LEU A 135 -13.00 1.30 -20.01
N VAL A 136 -12.16 0.98 -20.99
CA VAL A 136 -12.61 0.42 -22.26
C VAL A 136 -13.18 -1.00 -22.06
N SER A 137 -12.58 -1.82 -21.20
CA SER A 137 -13.08 -3.16 -20.89
C SER A 137 -14.39 -3.17 -20.08
N ALA A 138 -14.75 -2.06 -19.44
CA ALA A 138 -15.98 -1.95 -18.64
C ALA A 138 -17.26 -1.80 -19.48
N ILE A 139 -17.15 -1.48 -20.77
CA ILE A 139 -18.30 -1.23 -21.65
C ILE A 139 -18.65 -2.51 -22.42
N PRO A 140 -19.80 -3.17 -22.13
CA PRO A 140 -20.23 -4.36 -22.88
C PRO A 140 -20.73 -3.98 -24.29
N LEU A 141 -20.65 -4.94 -25.23
CA LEU A 141 -21.18 -4.76 -26.59
C LEU A 141 -22.71 -4.92 -26.65
N SER A 142 -23.27 -5.89 -25.92
CA SER A 142 -24.71 -6.01 -25.73
C SER A 142 -25.07 -6.79 -24.46
N VAL A 143 -26.17 -6.39 -23.82
CA VAL A 143 -26.75 -7.07 -22.65
C VAL A 143 -28.25 -7.16 -22.84
N GLU A 144 -28.81 -8.36 -22.73
CA GLU A 144 -30.23 -8.63 -22.94
C GLU A 144 -30.86 -9.22 -21.67
N TYR A 145 -32.09 -8.85 -21.35
CA TYR A 145 -32.84 -9.39 -20.21
C TYR A 145 -33.59 -10.65 -20.64
N ALA A 146 -33.28 -11.79 -20.02
CA ALA A 146 -34.01 -13.04 -20.17
C ALA A 146 -34.89 -13.29 -18.93
N GLU A 147 -36.17 -13.58 -19.15
CA GLU A 147 -37.21 -13.70 -18.13
C GLU A 147 -36.95 -14.78 -17.05
N HIS A 148 -36.11 -15.78 -17.37
CA HIS A 148 -35.76 -16.88 -16.47
C HIS A 148 -34.28 -16.92 -16.06
N ASP A 149 -33.38 -16.28 -16.80
CA ASP A 149 -31.93 -16.31 -16.60
C ASP A 149 -31.34 -14.94 -16.19
N GLY A 150 -32.17 -13.90 -16.09
CA GLY A 150 -31.75 -12.53 -15.77
C GLY A 150 -31.02 -11.87 -16.93
N CYS A 151 -30.09 -10.97 -16.63
CA CYS A 151 -29.36 -10.22 -17.66
C CYS A 151 -28.20 -11.06 -18.23
N ILE A 152 -28.24 -11.38 -19.53
CA ILE A 152 -27.23 -12.15 -20.25
C ILE A 152 -26.34 -11.18 -21.05
N THR A 153 -25.03 -11.39 -20.99
CA THR A 153 -24.03 -10.54 -21.67
C THR A 153 -23.47 -11.23 -22.91
N TYR A 154 -23.40 -10.51 -24.03
CA TYR A 154 -22.70 -10.95 -25.23
C TYR A 154 -21.51 -10.01 -25.48
N GLY A 155 -20.30 -10.56 -25.57
CA GLY A 155 -19.10 -9.74 -25.69
C GLY A 155 -17.87 -10.54 -26.08
N ASP A 156 -16.95 -9.84 -26.75
CA ASP A 156 -15.65 -10.38 -27.14
C ASP A 156 -14.69 -10.28 -25.94
N ASN A 157 -14.20 -11.43 -25.47
CA ASN A 157 -13.40 -11.52 -24.24
C ASN A 157 -11.97 -10.96 -24.39
N VAL A 158 -11.56 -10.62 -25.62
CA VAL A 158 -10.19 -10.20 -25.93
C VAL A 158 -9.80 -8.91 -25.20
N VAL A 159 -10.69 -7.92 -25.13
CA VAL A 159 -10.40 -6.64 -24.48
C VAL A 159 -10.26 -6.82 -22.96
N ILE A 160 -11.16 -7.60 -22.35
CA ILE A 160 -11.13 -7.93 -20.92
C ILE A 160 -9.83 -8.69 -20.60
N LEU A 161 -9.51 -9.72 -21.39
CA LEU A 161 -8.27 -10.48 -21.22
C LEU A 161 -7.03 -9.59 -21.33
N THR A 162 -7.01 -8.69 -22.31
CA THR A 162 -5.90 -7.74 -22.50
C THR A 162 -5.74 -6.81 -21.28
N ALA A 163 -6.84 -6.27 -20.75
CA ALA A 163 -6.81 -5.39 -19.58
C ALA A 163 -6.32 -6.10 -18.30
N ILE A 164 -6.71 -7.37 -18.12
CA ILE A 164 -6.32 -8.16 -16.95
C ILE A 164 -4.86 -8.59 -17.03
N VAL A 165 -4.39 -9.05 -18.20
CA VAL A 165 -2.97 -9.37 -18.41
C VAL A 165 -2.11 -8.12 -18.21
N TYR A 166 -2.56 -6.97 -18.72
CA TYR A 166 -1.86 -5.70 -18.50
C TYR A 166 -1.75 -5.37 -17.00
N THR A 167 -2.86 -5.52 -16.25
CA THR A 167 -2.90 -5.27 -14.80
C THR A 167 -1.96 -6.21 -14.04
N MET A 168 -1.87 -7.48 -14.44
CA MET A 168 -0.92 -8.43 -13.86
C MET A 168 0.53 -7.99 -14.11
N CYS A 169 0.86 -7.61 -15.34
CA CYS A 169 2.19 -7.14 -15.69
C CYS A 169 2.57 -5.87 -14.94
N GLU A 170 1.64 -4.93 -14.79
CA GLU A 170 1.85 -3.72 -13.99
C GLU A 170 2.12 -4.04 -12.52
N ASN A 171 1.29 -4.88 -11.89
CA ASN A 171 1.50 -5.30 -10.50
C ASN A 171 2.86 -6.00 -10.33
N PHE A 172 3.29 -6.81 -11.30
CA PHE A 172 4.61 -7.43 -11.30
C PHE A 172 5.74 -6.41 -11.38
N ILE A 173 5.64 -5.44 -12.29
CA ILE A 173 6.65 -4.38 -12.44
C ILE A 173 6.73 -3.53 -11.17
N ILE A 174 5.60 -3.14 -10.60
CA ILE A 174 5.53 -2.39 -9.33
C ILE A 174 6.16 -3.21 -8.20
N LEU A 175 5.84 -4.50 -8.10
CA LEU A 175 6.42 -5.40 -7.10
C LEU A 175 7.95 -5.47 -7.23
N VAL A 176 8.47 -5.71 -8.44
CA VAL A 176 9.91 -5.81 -8.70
C VAL A 176 10.62 -4.49 -8.41
N LEU A 177 10.07 -3.37 -8.87
CA LEU A 177 10.65 -2.04 -8.61
C LEU A 177 10.65 -1.71 -7.11
N THR A 178 9.61 -2.08 -6.39
CA THR A 178 9.52 -1.86 -4.93
C THR A 178 10.53 -2.73 -4.20
N ALA A 179 10.62 -4.02 -4.54
CA ALA A 179 11.59 -4.95 -3.95
C ALA A 179 13.03 -4.50 -4.23
N TRP A 180 13.34 -4.15 -5.47
CA TRP A 180 14.67 -3.68 -5.86
C TRP A 180 15.03 -2.37 -5.18
N GLY A 181 14.11 -1.39 -5.19
CA GLY A 181 14.31 -0.10 -4.53
C GLY A 181 14.65 -0.30 -3.05
N LEU A 182 13.92 -1.20 -2.38
CA LEU A 182 14.13 -1.51 -0.98
C LEU A 182 15.49 -2.18 -0.69
N VAL A 183 15.86 -3.20 -1.46
CA VAL A 183 17.16 -3.88 -1.32
C VAL A 183 18.31 -2.92 -1.58
N SER A 184 18.17 -2.03 -2.57
CA SER A 184 19.20 -1.04 -2.90
C SER A 184 19.44 -0.01 -1.78
N GLN A 185 18.39 0.33 -1.02
CA GLN A 185 18.51 1.22 0.14
C GLN A 185 19.05 0.53 1.39
N LEU A 186 18.80 -0.77 1.53
CA LEU A 186 19.35 -1.60 2.61
C LEU A 186 20.87 -1.75 2.48
N GLY A 187 21.38 -1.86 1.24
CA GLY A 187 22.82 -1.91 0.94
C GLY A 187 23.57 -0.59 1.10
N ARG A 188 22.86 0.55 1.11
CA ARG A 188 23.43 1.89 1.35
C ARG A 188 23.25 2.27 2.82
N LEU A 189 24.18 1.83 3.65
CA LEU A 189 24.30 2.15 5.08
C LEU A 189 24.03 3.65 5.34
N GLY A 190 22.93 3.97 6.02
CA GLY A 190 22.57 5.34 6.41
C GLY A 190 21.09 5.72 6.29
N SER A 191 20.25 4.91 5.63
CA SER A 191 18.80 5.10 5.70
C SER A 191 18.25 4.68 7.08
N SER A 192 17.29 5.42 7.61
CA SER A 192 16.60 5.10 8.87
C SER A 192 16.15 3.64 8.85
N GLN A 193 16.76 2.77 9.67
CA GLN A 193 16.41 1.34 9.77
C GLN A 193 14.90 1.15 9.96
N ILE A 194 14.23 2.10 10.62
CA ILE A 194 12.80 2.08 10.90
C ILE A 194 11.98 2.24 9.61
N ALA A 195 12.33 3.20 8.76
CA ALA A 195 11.65 3.39 7.48
C ALA A 195 11.79 2.13 6.61
N THR A 196 12.98 1.55 6.59
CA THR A 196 13.26 0.36 5.78
C THR A 196 12.50 -0.87 6.26
N ILE A 197 12.39 -1.10 7.57
CA ILE A 197 11.57 -2.20 8.13
C ILE A 197 10.09 -2.06 7.73
N ILE A 198 9.55 -0.84 7.74
CA ILE A 198 8.14 -0.58 7.40
C ILE A 198 7.87 -0.84 5.91
N PHE A 199 8.81 -0.47 5.04
CA PHE A 199 8.68 -0.75 3.61
C PHE A 199 8.89 -2.24 3.30
N THR A 200 9.74 -2.95 4.06
CA THR A 200 9.87 -4.42 3.99
C THR A 200 8.55 -5.09 4.35
N ASP A 201 7.93 -4.71 5.45
CA ASP A 201 6.62 -5.25 5.82
C ASP A 201 5.52 -4.85 4.82
N GLY A 202 5.69 -3.69 4.18
CA GLY A 202 4.84 -3.23 3.09
C GLY A 202 4.91 -4.12 1.85
N LEU A 203 6.05 -4.80 1.60
CA LEU A 203 6.25 -5.64 0.41
C LEU A 203 5.29 -6.84 0.37
N ILE A 204 4.90 -7.36 1.55
CA ILE A 204 3.94 -8.47 1.67
C ILE A 204 2.60 -8.11 1.00
N PHE A 205 2.18 -6.85 1.10
CA PHE A 205 0.96 -6.37 0.44
C PHE A 205 1.07 -6.43 -1.08
N PHE A 206 2.21 -6.06 -1.65
CA PHE A 206 2.42 -6.16 -3.10
C PHE A 206 2.46 -7.62 -3.57
N LEU A 207 3.09 -8.50 -2.78
CA LEU A 207 3.13 -9.93 -3.09
C LEU A 207 1.73 -10.55 -3.08
N ILE A 208 0.91 -10.26 -2.07
CA ILE A 208 -0.48 -10.74 -2.00
C ILE A 208 -1.28 -10.24 -3.21
N ALA A 209 -1.20 -8.95 -3.53
CA ALA A 209 -1.90 -8.37 -4.68
C ALA A 209 -1.48 -9.07 -5.99
N PHE A 210 -0.18 -9.23 -6.22
CA PHE A 210 0.35 -9.92 -7.39
C PHE A 210 -0.08 -11.39 -7.48
N THR A 211 0.03 -12.15 -6.39
CA THR A 211 -0.29 -13.58 -6.39
C THR A 211 -1.76 -13.83 -6.67
N VAL A 212 -2.66 -13.04 -6.07
CA VAL A 212 -4.10 -13.21 -6.28
C VAL A 212 -4.48 -12.84 -7.71
N GLU A 213 -3.90 -11.76 -8.26
CA GLU A 213 -4.10 -11.38 -9.66
C GLU A 213 -3.56 -12.45 -10.63
N ALA A 214 -2.38 -13.02 -10.34
CA ALA A 214 -1.80 -14.08 -11.17
C ALA A 214 -2.67 -15.34 -11.19
N VAL A 215 -3.21 -15.75 -10.03
CA VAL A 215 -4.14 -16.88 -9.93
C VAL A 215 -5.38 -16.62 -10.79
N ALA A 216 -5.95 -15.41 -10.73
CA ALA A 216 -7.10 -15.04 -11.52
C ALA A 216 -6.86 -15.07 -13.03
N VAL A 217 -5.73 -14.52 -13.49
CA VAL A 217 -5.35 -14.56 -14.91
C VAL A 217 -5.30 -16.00 -15.41
N VAL A 218 -4.75 -16.93 -14.62
CA VAL A 218 -4.72 -18.36 -14.98
C VAL A 218 -6.13 -18.93 -15.13
N PHE A 219 -7.04 -18.64 -14.19
CA PHE A 219 -8.43 -19.10 -14.28
C PHE A 219 -9.18 -18.52 -15.48
N ILE A 220 -8.89 -17.28 -15.86
CA ILE A 220 -9.51 -16.62 -17.00
C ILE A 220 -8.96 -17.17 -18.32
N LEU A 221 -7.64 -17.40 -18.41
CA LEU A 221 -7.00 -17.98 -19.60
C LEU A 221 -7.46 -19.41 -19.90
N LEU A 222 -7.85 -20.16 -18.87
CA LEU A 222 -8.38 -21.51 -19.03
C LEU A 222 -9.80 -21.53 -19.62
N ASP A 223 -10.49 -20.39 -19.71
CA ASP A 223 -11.81 -20.21 -20.36
C ASP A 223 -12.84 -21.30 -19.99
N LEU A 224 -12.91 -21.67 -18.71
CA LEU A 224 -13.77 -22.78 -18.30
C LEU A 224 -15.27 -22.45 -18.42
N ASN A 225 -15.65 -21.24 -17.98
CA ASN A 225 -17.03 -20.77 -17.94
C ASN A 225 -17.11 -19.25 -17.62
N PRO A 226 -18.05 -18.48 -18.19
CA PRO A 226 -18.30 -17.07 -17.85
C PRO A 226 -18.52 -16.78 -16.35
N VAL A 227 -19.21 -17.67 -15.62
CA VAL A 227 -19.44 -17.50 -14.17
C VAL A 227 -18.12 -17.55 -13.40
N MET A 228 -17.26 -18.51 -13.74
CA MET A 228 -15.96 -18.68 -13.11
C MET A 228 -15.00 -17.53 -13.44
N GLN A 229 -15.05 -16.99 -14.67
CA GLN A 229 -14.29 -15.79 -15.03
C GLN A 229 -14.72 -14.57 -14.22
N THR A 230 -16.03 -14.42 -14.00
CA THR A 230 -16.58 -13.34 -13.16
C THR A 230 -16.11 -13.47 -11.71
N MET A 231 -16.10 -14.69 -11.15
CA MET A 231 -15.51 -14.98 -9.83
C MET A 231 -14.03 -14.63 -9.77
N ALA A 232 -13.29 -15.04 -10.80
CA ALA A 232 -11.85 -14.80 -10.92
C ALA A 232 -11.52 -13.31 -11.10
N ASN A 233 -12.47 -12.44 -11.47
CA ASN A 233 -12.22 -11.00 -11.55
C ASN A 233 -12.59 -10.26 -10.25
N ILE A 234 -13.74 -10.57 -9.64
CA ILE A 234 -14.20 -9.86 -8.44
C ILE A 234 -13.32 -10.12 -7.21
N LEU A 235 -12.78 -11.34 -7.09
CA LEU A 235 -11.95 -11.74 -5.94
C LEU A 235 -10.61 -10.98 -5.88
N PRO A 236 -9.77 -10.97 -6.94
CA PRO A 236 -8.54 -10.16 -6.96
C PRO A 236 -8.82 -8.69 -6.78
N THR A 237 -9.83 -8.17 -7.46
CA THR A 237 -10.21 -6.75 -7.35
C THR A 237 -10.48 -6.38 -5.89
N THR A 238 -11.24 -7.21 -5.17
CA THR A 238 -11.54 -7.02 -3.75
C THR A 238 -10.28 -7.08 -2.89
N ILE A 239 -9.48 -8.14 -3.05
CA ILE A 239 -8.28 -8.34 -2.23
C ILE A 239 -7.25 -7.24 -2.48
N SER A 240 -6.98 -6.90 -3.74
CA SER A 240 -6.09 -5.83 -4.14
C SER A 240 -6.54 -4.49 -3.53
N SER A 241 -7.84 -4.18 -3.60
CA SER A 241 -8.39 -2.96 -2.98
C SER A 241 -8.18 -2.92 -1.46
N VAL A 242 -8.48 -4.02 -0.75
CA VAL A 242 -8.27 -4.13 0.71
C VAL A 242 -6.80 -3.95 1.06
N VAL A 243 -5.92 -4.64 0.34
CA VAL A 243 -4.48 -4.66 0.57
C VAL A 243 -3.86 -3.27 0.31
N ALA A 244 -4.22 -2.62 -0.80
CA ALA A 244 -3.80 -1.25 -1.10
C ALA A 244 -4.29 -0.27 -0.02
N CYS A 245 -5.54 -0.40 0.42
CA CYS A 245 -6.11 0.41 1.50
C CYS A 245 -5.39 0.20 2.84
N ARG A 246 -5.08 -1.04 3.22
CA ARG A 246 -4.33 -1.36 4.44
C ARG A 246 -2.92 -0.80 4.39
N ALA A 247 -2.27 -0.93 3.23
CA ALA A 247 -0.96 -0.36 3.02
C ALA A 247 -1.01 1.16 3.30
N VAL A 248 -1.92 1.91 2.64
CA VAL A 248 -2.10 3.36 2.81
C VAL A 248 -2.32 3.75 4.27
N ARG A 249 -3.25 3.10 4.97
CA ARG A 249 -3.52 3.36 6.39
C ARG A 249 -2.29 3.15 7.27
N ARG A 250 -1.54 2.07 7.05
CA ARG A 250 -0.32 1.76 7.82
C ARG A 250 0.71 2.89 7.69
N LEU A 251 0.90 3.42 6.48
CA LEU A 251 1.81 4.53 6.26
C LEU A 251 1.30 5.83 6.90
N ALA A 252 0.02 6.13 6.77
CA ALA A 252 -0.58 7.33 7.33
C ALA A 252 -0.49 7.36 8.87
N ASN A 253 -0.77 6.23 9.53
CA ASN A 253 -0.66 6.12 10.99
C ASN A 253 0.80 6.24 11.47
N TYR A 254 1.76 5.74 10.69
CA TYR A 254 3.18 5.88 11.04
C TYR A 254 3.66 7.34 10.98
N THR A 255 3.36 8.05 9.88
CA THR A 255 3.74 9.47 9.76
C THR A 255 3.12 10.34 10.86
N GLN A 256 1.96 9.94 11.38
CA GLN A 256 1.32 10.62 12.51
C GLN A 256 2.03 10.37 13.83
N GLY A 257 2.37 9.12 14.15
CA GLY A 257 3.12 8.80 15.37
C GLY A 257 4.46 9.55 15.44
N GLU A 258 5.13 9.72 14.30
CA GLU A 258 6.35 10.53 14.20
C GLU A 258 6.09 12.02 14.47
N ALA A 259 5.02 12.60 13.89
CA ALA A 259 4.66 13.99 14.11
C ALA A 259 4.25 14.28 15.56
N GLU A 260 3.55 13.35 16.21
CA GLU A 260 3.15 13.45 17.62
C GLU A 260 4.35 13.33 18.55
N ALA A 261 5.29 12.41 18.29
CA ALA A 261 6.52 12.27 19.07
C ALA A 261 7.42 13.52 18.98
N LEU A 262 7.56 14.10 17.78
CA LEU A 262 8.31 15.34 17.56
C LEU A 262 7.61 16.55 18.19
N GLY A 263 6.27 16.59 18.17
CA GLY A 263 5.47 17.61 18.84
C GLY A 263 5.56 17.52 20.37
N ALA A 264 5.55 16.31 20.93
CA ALA A 264 5.70 16.06 22.36
C ALA A 264 7.11 16.44 22.87
N SER A 265 8.15 16.19 22.08
CA SER A 265 9.53 16.58 22.42
C SER A 265 9.73 18.11 22.46
N ARG A 266 8.96 18.87 21.68
CA ARG A 266 8.90 20.34 21.75
C ARG A 266 8.07 20.89 22.93
N GLY A 267 7.37 20.03 23.67
CA GLY A 267 6.44 20.40 24.74
C GLY A 267 7.02 20.44 26.15
N THR A 268 8.32 20.21 26.36
CA THR A 268 8.92 20.32 27.71
C THR A 268 9.36 21.78 27.93
N PRO A 269 8.71 22.57 28.79
CA PRO A 269 9.26 23.86 29.19
C PRO A 269 10.41 23.56 30.15
N GLY A 270 11.64 23.64 29.63
CA GLY A 270 12.83 23.73 30.46
C GLY A 270 12.66 24.89 31.42
N ARG A 271 12.52 24.57 32.70
CA ARG A 271 12.36 25.54 33.79
C ARG A 271 13.73 26.17 34.10
N THR A 272 14.20 27.03 33.21
CA THR A 272 15.35 27.91 33.47
C THR A 272 14.86 29.35 33.38
N GLY A 273 14.67 29.95 34.55
CA GLY A 273 14.35 31.37 34.66
C GLY A 273 15.52 32.19 34.16
N GLN A 274 15.32 32.92 33.06
CA GLN A 274 16.20 34.02 32.70
C GLN A 274 15.38 35.19 32.14
N ARG A 275 15.53 36.33 32.82
CA ARG A 275 14.95 37.65 32.54
C ARG A 275 15.58 38.26 31.28
N GLY A 276 14.76 38.99 30.51
CA GLY A 276 15.15 39.95 29.46
C GLY A 276 15.57 39.26 28.17
N THR A 277 15.10 39.63 26.98
CA THR A 277 14.88 40.98 26.42
C THR A 277 13.96 40.84 25.20
N MET A 278 13.09 41.84 24.98
CA MET A 278 12.25 41.93 23.78
C MET A 278 13.11 41.98 22.51
N ALA A 279 12.84 41.08 21.57
CA ALA A 279 13.22 41.22 20.18
C ALA A 279 11.93 41.25 19.34
N LEU A 280 11.60 42.44 18.85
CA LEU A 280 10.68 42.66 17.75
C LEU A 280 11.15 41.83 16.54
N MET A 281 10.33 40.90 16.07
CA MET A 281 10.54 40.26 14.77
C MET A 281 9.38 40.59 13.84
N ASN A 282 9.81 41.14 12.73
CA ASN A 282 9.13 41.74 11.60
C ASN A 282 8.19 40.75 10.90
N ASP A 283 6.95 41.18 10.69
CA ASP A 283 5.99 40.59 9.75
C ASP A 283 6.51 40.85 8.32
N ASP A 284 7.15 39.86 7.71
CA ASP A 284 7.11 39.61 6.26
C ASP A 284 8.02 38.43 5.89
N ALA A 285 7.46 37.22 5.91
CA ALA A 285 8.04 36.08 5.21
C ALA A 285 6.92 35.19 4.69
N ARG A 286 6.63 35.40 3.40
CA ARG A 286 5.79 34.56 2.54
C ARG A 286 6.15 33.08 2.72
N LEU A 287 5.25 32.31 3.31
CA LEU A 287 5.37 30.86 3.43
C LEU A 287 4.96 30.20 2.11
N ASN A 288 5.87 30.24 1.13
CA ASN A 288 5.94 29.20 0.10
C ASN A 288 6.25 27.88 0.81
N VAL A 289 5.22 27.09 1.10
CA VAL A 289 5.39 25.68 1.53
C VAL A 289 5.83 24.89 0.30
N LEU A 290 7.13 24.99 0.00
CA LEU A 290 7.83 24.02 -0.80
C LEU A 290 7.80 22.73 0.01
N VAL A 291 7.01 21.75 -0.43
CA VAL A 291 7.02 20.39 0.11
C VAL A 291 8.36 19.76 -0.32
N HIS A 292 9.41 20.09 0.41
CA HIS A 292 10.66 19.38 0.39
C HIS A 292 10.55 18.30 1.47
N CYS A 293 10.48 17.04 1.05
CA CYS A 293 10.55 15.90 1.94
C CYS A 293 12.00 15.76 2.40
N GLU A 294 12.46 16.67 3.27
CA GLU A 294 13.74 16.53 3.95
C GLU A 294 13.53 15.62 5.15
N THR A 295 13.96 14.36 5.01
CA THR A 295 14.28 13.51 6.16
C THR A 295 15.49 14.14 6.86
N HIS A 296 15.25 15.01 7.84
CA HIS A 296 16.32 15.45 8.73
C HIS A 296 16.76 14.25 9.58
N VAL A 297 17.89 13.66 9.18
CA VAL A 297 18.68 12.78 10.03
C VAL A 297 19.33 13.66 11.10
N GLN A 298 18.80 13.63 12.31
CA GLN A 298 19.49 14.17 13.46
C GLN A 298 20.48 13.10 13.95
N THR A 299 21.76 13.28 13.62
CA THR A 299 22.85 12.50 14.21
C THR A 299 22.95 12.86 15.69
N HIS A 300 22.54 11.95 16.57
CA HIS A 300 22.85 12.05 17.99
C HIS A 300 24.37 11.86 18.16
N VAL A 301 25.11 12.97 18.27
CA VAL A 301 26.46 12.96 18.85
C VAL A 301 26.27 12.91 20.36
N LEU A 302 26.56 11.75 20.96
CA LEU A 302 26.67 11.61 22.42
C LEU A 302 27.82 12.50 22.93
N PRO A 303 27.60 13.38 23.92
CA PRO A 303 28.71 14.04 24.60
C PRO A 303 29.49 13.04 25.47
N PRO A 304 30.81 13.24 25.67
CA PRO A 304 31.61 12.36 26.50
C PRO A 304 31.15 12.42 27.96
N GLU A 305 30.94 11.25 28.54
CA GLU A 305 30.52 11.02 29.92
C GLU A 305 31.53 11.61 30.92
N PRO A 306 31.14 12.50 31.84
CA PRO A 306 32.00 12.89 32.95
C PRO A 306 31.99 11.82 34.04
N ALA A 307 33.21 11.49 34.49
CA ALA A 307 33.60 10.59 35.57
C ALA A 307 32.52 10.25 36.63
N VAL A 308 32.22 8.95 36.71
CA VAL A 308 31.49 8.34 37.83
C VAL A 308 32.24 8.56 39.14
N LEU A 309 31.64 9.35 40.02
CA LEU A 309 32.01 9.51 41.42
C LEU A 309 31.68 8.20 42.18
N LYS A 310 32.67 7.35 42.43
CA LYS A 310 32.55 6.18 43.30
C LYS A 310 32.49 6.64 44.76
N TYR A 311 31.42 6.29 45.46
CA TYR A 311 31.37 6.29 46.92
C TYR A 311 31.96 4.98 47.45
N ASP A 312 33.12 5.06 48.10
CA ASP A 312 33.72 3.95 48.85
C ASP A 312 33.05 3.83 50.23
N LEU A 313 32.45 2.68 50.53
CA LEU A 313 32.19 2.20 51.89
C LEU A 313 33.23 1.13 52.20
N GLY A 314 33.96 1.36 53.28
CA GLY A 314 35.27 0.76 53.52
C GLY A 314 35.30 -0.69 53.98
N GLU A 315 36.45 -1.30 53.73
CA GLU A 315 37.09 -2.29 54.59
C GLU A 315 38.63 -2.19 54.42
N SER A 316 39.35 -2.48 55.51
CA SER A 316 40.74 -2.10 55.79
C SER A 316 41.75 -3.23 55.40
N PRO A 317 43.06 -3.19 55.75
CA PRO A 317 44.13 -3.01 54.77
C PRO A 317 45.16 -4.15 54.74
N THR A 318 45.76 -4.44 53.58
CA THR A 318 47.02 -5.23 53.57
C THR A 318 48.00 -4.77 52.50
N LYS A 319 49.16 -4.31 52.98
CA LYS A 319 50.40 -4.00 52.24
C LYS A 319 50.99 -5.26 51.60
N ARG A 320 51.45 -5.20 50.34
CA ARG A 320 52.86 -5.47 49.92
C ARG A 320 53.05 -5.46 48.39
N SER A 321 54.03 -4.65 47.96
CA SER A 321 55.04 -4.89 46.90
C SER A 321 54.68 -5.74 45.68
N LEU A 322 54.88 -5.19 44.49
CA LEU A 322 56.06 -5.55 43.66
C LEU A 322 56.16 -4.63 42.44
N LEU A 323 57.25 -3.89 42.43
CA LEU A 323 57.78 -3.06 41.38
C LEU A 323 58.96 -3.87 40.83
N SER A 324 58.87 -4.39 39.60
CA SER A 324 60.00 -4.78 38.75
C SER A 324 59.57 -5.66 37.57
N ASP A 325 59.94 -5.20 36.38
CA ASP A 325 60.40 -5.98 35.23
C ASP A 325 59.38 -6.80 34.42
N LEU A 326 59.10 -6.36 33.19
CA LEU A 326 59.62 -7.04 31.99
C LEU A 326 59.20 -6.30 30.72
N GLU A 327 60.21 -5.67 30.11
CA GLU A 327 60.28 -5.32 28.70
C GLU A 327 60.03 -6.55 27.81
N ALA A 328 59.34 -6.39 26.68
CA ALA A 328 59.72 -6.99 25.39
C ALA A 328 58.77 -6.56 24.25
N ASN A 329 59.37 -5.89 23.26
CA ASN A 329 59.07 -5.82 21.81
C ASN A 329 57.94 -6.71 21.23
N GLU A 330 57.20 -6.18 20.23
CA GLU A 330 57.56 -6.35 18.80
C GLU A 330 56.67 -5.51 17.85
N VAL A 331 57.31 -4.92 16.85
CA VAL A 331 56.74 -4.19 15.71
C VAL A 331 56.80 -5.13 14.50
N ILE A 332 55.69 -5.36 13.78
CA ILE A 332 55.73 -5.92 12.41
C ILE A 332 54.71 -5.18 11.52
N GLU A 333 55.26 -4.47 10.55
CA GLU A 333 54.63 -3.79 9.42
C GLU A 333 54.76 -4.71 8.19
N ILE A 334 53.67 -5.06 7.48
CA ILE A 334 53.75 -5.80 6.20
C ILE A 334 52.85 -5.16 5.14
N LYS A 335 53.52 -4.93 4.01
CA LYS A 335 53.21 -4.16 2.79
C LYS A 335 52.36 -4.97 1.79
N ARG A 336 51.55 -4.25 1.01
CA ARG A 336 50.72 -4.72 -0.12
C ARG A 336 51.59 -5.02 -1.37
N PRO A 337 51.23 -5.97 -2.25
CA PRO A 337 51.72 -5.99 -3.62
C PRO A 337 50.62 -5.63 -4.65
N ASP A 338 51.03 -4.84 -5.64
CA ASP A 338 50.34 -4.60 -6.90
C ASP A 338 50.70 -5.71 -7.90
N PHE A 339 49.73 -6.16 -8.70
CA PHE A 339 49.86 -6.55 -10.11
C PHE A 339 48.49 -6.50 -10.79
#